data_AF-A0A7C4KL26-F1
#
_entry.id   AF-A0A7C4KL26-F1
#
_cell.length_a   1.000
_cell.length_b   1.000
_cell.length_c   1.000
_cell.angle_alpha   90.00
_cell.angle_beta   90.00
_cell.angle_gamma   90.00
#
_symmetry.space_group_name_H-M   'P 1'
#
loop_
_entity.id
_entity.type
_entity.pdbx_description
1 polymer ?
#
loop_
_entity_poly.entity_id
_entity_poly.type
_entity_poly.pdbx_seq_one_letter_code
_entity_poly.pdbx_strand_id
1 'polypeptide(L)'
;MAINAIDETAGASRPKTRNPNPRAQALMADREGPLPVWVRAPVRGQERYTGLTRPKLYELSNRKLIVSVSIRQPGQVRGCRLFNLPSILAYLDRLTQEALQVNQGQPTASDAAA
;
A
#
# COMPACT_ATOMS: atom_id res chain seq x y z
N MET A 1 -19.51 -36.76 -36.98
CA MET A 1 -18.86 -35.49 -36.57
C MET A 1 -19.02 -35.32 -35.07
N ALA A 2 -17.97 -34.80 -34.43
CA ALA A 2 -17.85 -34.25 -33.06
C ALA A 2 -16.84 -35.03 -32.21
N ILE A 3 -15.53 -34.82 -32.40
CA ILE A 3 -14.61 -33.90 -31.70
C ILE A 3 -14.55 -34.07 -30.17
N ASN A 4 -13.32 -34.36 -29.71
CA ASN A 4 -12.91 -34.65 -28.34
C ASN A 4 -13.28 -33.56 -27.34
N ALA A 5 -13.73 -33.95 -26.14
CA ALA A 5 -13.74 -33.10 -24.96
C ALA A 5 -12.43 -33.34 -24.18
N ILE A 6 -11.50 -32.40 -24.33
CA ILE A 6 -10.35 -32.22 -23.45
C ILE A 6 -10.84 -31.59 -22.15
N ASP A 7 -10.89 -32.36 -21.06
CA ASP A 7 -10.98 -31.80 -19.72
C ASP A 7 -9.56 -31.44 -19.25
N GLU A 8 -9.08 -30.28 -19.69
CA GLU A 8 -7.93 -29.61 -19.09
C GLU A 8 -8.38 -28.93 -17.78
N THR A 9 -8.54 -29.72 -16.73
CA THR A 9 -8.53 -29.17 -15.37
C THR A 9 -7.08 -28.79 -15.04
N ALA A 10 -6.66 -27.62 -15.54
CA ALA A 10 -5.39 -27.01 -15.22
C ALA A 10 -5.24 -26.93 -13.69
N GLY A 11 -4.38 -27.78 -13.14
CA GLY A 11 -4.01 -27.78 -11.74
C GLY A 11 -3.38 -26.46 -11.36
N ALA A 12 -4.20 -25.52 -10.88
CA ALA A 12 -3.73 -24.37 -10.16
C ALA A 12 -3.14 -24.86 -8.83
N SER A 13 -1.84 -25.16 -8.84
CA SER A 13 -1.02 -25.36 -7.64
C SER A 13 -1.23 -24.15 -6.74
N ARG A 14 -2.13 -24.26 -5.76
CA ARG A 14 -2.27 -23.29 -4.68
C ARG A 14 -0.88 -23.10 -4.09
N PRO A 15 -0.29 -21.90 -4.09
CA PRO A 15 1.02 -21.72 -3.48
C PRO A 15 0.90 -22.22 -2.05
N LYS A 16 1.66 -23.27 -1.72
CA LYS A 16 1.71 -23.85 -0.38
C LYS A 16 2.09 -22.72 0.55
N THR A 17 1.12 -22.16 1.26
CA THR A 17 1.31 -21.01 2.14
C THR A 17 2.26 -21.47 3.22
N ARG A 18 3.56 -21.20 3.03
CA ARG A 18 4.55 -21.36 4.10
C ARG A 18 4.02 -20.50 5.23
N ASN A 19 3.88 -21.08 6.41
CA ASN A 19 3.51 -20.30 7.58
C ASN A 19 4.44 -19.08 7.62
N PRO A 20 3.89 -17.85 7.67
CA PRO A 20 4.70 -16.65 7.68
C PRO A 20 5.69 -16.78 8.84
N ASN A 21 6.94 -16.35 8.61
CA ASN A 21 7.95 -16.32 9.67
C ASN A 21 7.33 -15.64 10.92
N PRO A 22 7.62 -16.12 12.14
CA PRO A 22 7.13 -15.51 13.38
C PRO A 22 7.23 -13.98 13.43
N ARG A 23 8.29 -13.42 12.83
CA ARG A 23 8.47 -11.96 12.71
C ARG A 23 7.42 -11.28 11.83
N ALA A 24 6.99 -11.91 10.75
CA ALA A 24 5.92 -11.40 9.89
C ALA A 24 4.56 -11.50 10.60
N GLN A 25 4.32 -12.57 11.37
CA GLN A 25 3.11 -12.73 12.18
C GLN A 25 2.99 -11.63 13.24
N ALA A 26 4.08 -11.33 13.96
CA ALA A 26 4.09 -10.25 14.95
C ALA A 26 3.77 -8.88 14.32
N LEU A 27 4.32 -8.59 13.14
CA LEU A 27 4.05 -7.34 12.43
C LEU A 27 2.60 -7.21 11.94
N MET A 28 1.98 -8.33 11.56
CA MET A 28 0.56 -8.37 11.21
C MET A 28 -0.30 -8.08 12.44
N ALA A 29 0.00 -8.70 13.58
CA ALA A 29 -0.69 -8.44 14.85
C ALA A 29 -0.54 -6.97 15.31
N ASP A 30 0.66 -6.39 15.18
CA ASP A 30 0.91 -4.98 15.51
C ASP A 30 0.10 -4.01 14.64
N ARG A 31 -0.12 -4.35 13.36
CA ARG A 31 -0.93 -3.55 12.43
C ARG A 31 -2.41 -3.57 12.78
N GLU A 32 -2.93 -4.72 13.23
CA GLU A 32 -4.36 -4.95 13.49
C GLU A 32 -4.76 -4.65 14.94
N GLY A 33 -3.82 -4.18 15.76
CA GLY A 33 -4.08 -3.81 17.15
C GLY A 33 -4.96 -2.55 17.32
N PRO A 34 -5.45 -2.30 18.54
CA PRO A 34 -6.35 -1.18 18.83
C PRO A 34 -5.65 0.19 18.84
N LEU A 35 -4.32 0.24 18.74
CA LEU A 35 -3.54 1.46 18.81
C LEU A 35 -3.05 1.90 17.43
N PRO A 36 -3.05 3.21 17.13
CA PRO A 36 -2.55 3.70 15.85
C PRO A 36 -1.04 3.44 15.73
N VAL A 37 -0.64 2.79 14.64
CA VAL A 37 0.76 2.54 14.33
C VAL A 37 1.40 3.81 13.77
N TRP A 38 2.44 4.30 14.44
CA TRP A 38 3.26 5.42 13.98
C TRP A 38 4.59 4.91 13.43
N VAL A 39 4.89 5.25 12.18
CA VAL A 39 6.09 4.79 11.49
C VAL A 39 7.08 5.93 11.27
N ARG A 40 8.38 5.61 11.35
CA ARG A 40 9.45 6.50 10.94
C ARG A 40 9.71 6.34 9.46
N ALA A 41 9.99 7.44 8.78
CA ALA A 41 10.55 7.36 7.43
C ALA A 41 11.87 6.59 7.47
N PRO A 42 12.13 5.70 6.48
CA PRO A 42 13.37 4.95 6.42
C PRO A 42 14.56 5.91 6.25
N VAL A 43 15.70 5.58 6.87
CA VAL A 43 16.95 6.31 6.63
C VAL A 43 17.45 6.04 5.21
N ARG A 44 17.30 4.80 4.74
CA ARG A 44 17.58 4.35 3.37
C ARG A 44 16.52 3.33 2.96
N GLY A 45 16.16 3.31 1.68
CA GLY A 45 15.20 2.37 1.13
C GLY A 45 13.74 2.75 1.38
N GLN A 46 12.92 1.74 1.63
CA GLN A 46 11.46 1.84 1.66
C GLN A 46 10.90 1.61 3.08
N GLU A 47 9.76 2.23 3.37
CA GLU A 47 8.99 1.99 4.58
C GLU A 47 8.45 0.55 4.57
N ARG A 48 8.43 -0.10 5.74
CA ARG A 48 8.18 -1.53 5.87
C ARG A 48 6.78 -1.96 5.46
N TYR A 49 5.76 -1.18 5.76
CA TYR A 49 4.37 -1.55 5.52
C TYR A 49 3.87 -1.13 4.15
N THR A 50 4.36 0.00 3.64
CA THR A 50 3.78 0.69 2.48
C THR A 50 4.71 0.71 1.27
N GLY A 51 5.99 0.37 1.44
CA GLY A 51 6.98 0.47 0.36
C GLY A 51 7.35 1.92 -0.01
N LEU A 52 6.77 2.92 0.65
CA LEU A 52 7.00 4.32 0.31
C LEU A 52 8.41 4.76 0.75
N THR A 53 9.07 5.52 -0.11
CA THR A 53 10.37 6.12 0.20
C THR A 53 10.22 7.36 1.07
N ARG A 54 11.30 7.74 1.76
CA ARG A 54 11.32 8.98 2.56
C ARG A 54 10.89 10.23 1.77
N PRO A 55 11.41 10.52 0.54
CA PRO A 55 10.98 11.68 -0.22
C PRO A 55 9.46 11.70 -0.45
N LYS A 56 8.87 10.56 -0.80
CA LYS A 56 7.41 10.45 -1.05
C LYS A 56 6.61 10.71 0.23
N LEU A 57 7.01 10.16 1.38
CA LEU A 57 6.34 10.42 2.66
C LEU A 57 6.35 11.91 3.02
N TYR A 58 7.46 12.59 2.78
CA TYR A 58 7.56 14.04 3.02
C TYR A 58 6.71 14.84 2.05
N GLU A 59 6.70 14.49 0.76
CA GLU A 59 5.84 15.10 -0.26
C GLU A 59 4.36 14.99 0.14
N LEU A 60 3.88 13.79 0.44
CA LEU A 60 2.49 13.54 0.83
C LEU A 60 2.10 14.31 2.10
N SER A 61 2.99 14.33 3.09
CA SER A 61 2.75 15.09 4.32
C SER A 61 2.74 16.60 4.09
N ASN A 62 3.60 17.12 3.21
CA ASN A 62 3.62 18.55 2.89
C ASN A 62 2.33 18.96 2.17
N ARG A 63 1.79 18.08 1.32
CA ARG A 63 0.49 18.24 0.65
C ARG A 63 -0.73 17.97 1.54
N LYS A 64 -0.53 17.67 2.83
CA LYS A 64 -1.61 17.35 3.79
C LYS A 64 -2.47 16.14 3.38
N LEU A 65 -1.92 15.24 2.57
CA LEU A 65 -2.61 14.03 2.11
C LEU A 65 -2.54 12.88 3.14
N ILE A 66 -1.56 12.94 4.06
CA ILE A 66 -1.38 11.98 5.15
C ILE A 66 -1.06 12.73 6.45
N VAL A 67 -1.37 12.10 7.58
CA VAL A 67 -1.11 12.67 8.91
C VAL A 67 0.34 12.42 9.32
N SER A 68 1.03 13.47 9.76
CA SER A 68 2.36 13.36 10.34
C SER A 68 2.53 14.30 11.52
N VAL A 69 3.42 13.93 12.44
CA VAL A 69 3.77 14.73 13.63
C VAL A 69 5.29 14.88 13.71
N SER A 70 5.74 16.04 14.19
CA SER A 70 7.16 16.30 14.46
C SER A 70 7.36 16.44 15.96
N ILE A 71 7.98 15.46 16.59
CA ILE A 71 8.36 15.51 18.00
C ILE A 71 9.68 16.27 18.12
N ARG A 72 9.66 17.38 18.86
CA ARG A 72 10.83 18.23 19.14
C ARG A 72 10.80 18.65 20.61
N GLN A 73 11.90 18.45 21.32
CA GLN A 73 12.08 19.03 22.66
C GLN A 73 12.60 20.47 22.55
N PRO A 74 12.33 21.34 23.54
CA PRO A 74 12.95 22.66 23.62
C PRO A 74 14.48 22.55 23.54
N GLY A 75 15.11 23.38 22.70
CA GLY A 75 16.56 23.36 22.47
C GLY A 75 17.06 22.34 21.44
N GLN A 76 16.22 21.43 20.92
CA GLN A 76 16.65 20.51 19.86
C GLN A 76 16.60 21.16 18.48
N VAL A 77 17.75 21.13 17.78
CA VAL A 77 17.87 21.59 16.38
C VAL A 77 17.15 20.63 15.41
N ARG A 78 17.11 19.33 15.71
CA ARG A 78 16.50 18.30 14.86
C ARG A 78 15.43 17.51 15.63
N GLY A 79 14.23 17.45 15.05
CA GLY A 79 13.13 16.65 15.57
C GLY A 79 13.01 15.28 14.91
N CYS A 80 12.18 14.42 15.51
CA CYS A 80 11.75 13.15 14.93
C CYS A 80 10.40 13.32 14.26
N ARG A 81 10.31 13.09 12.95
CA ARG A 81 9.03 13.06 12.23
C ARG A 81 8.48 11.64 12.20
N LEU A 82 7.25 11.48 12.68
CA LEU A 82 6.48 10.25 12.62
C LEU A 82 5.30 10.42 11.66
N PHE A 83 4.94 9.34 10.98
CA PHE A 83 3.82 9.29 10.06
C PHE A 83 2.78 8.30 10.57
N ASN A 84 1.52 8.66 10.46
CA ASN A 84 0.43 7.81 10.89
C ASN A 84 0.15 6.76 9.80
N LEU A 85 0.44 5.49 10.08
CA LEU A 85 0.27 4.39 9.12
C LEU A 85 -1.17 4.25 8.61
N PRO A 86 -2.22 4.30 9.47
CA PRO A 86 -3.60 4.26 9.00
C PRO A 86 -3.92 5.33 7.94
N SER A 87 -3.48 6.57 8.14
CA SER A 87 -3.70 7.65 7.17
C SER A 87 -3.00 7.40 5.83
N ILE A 88 -1.83 6.75 5.83
CA ILE A 88 -1.12 6.40 4.60
C ILE A 88 -1.89 5.30 3.86
N LEU A 89 -2.35 4.27 4.57
CA LEU A 89 -3.11 3.18 3.96
C LEU A 89 -4.43 3.68 3.37
N ALA A 90 -5.18 4.51 4.11
CA ALA A 90 -6.41 5.12 3.60
C ALA A 90 -6.17 5.96 2.33
N TYR A 91 -5.04 6.67 2.25
CA TYR A 91 -4.66 7.39 1.05
C TYR A 91 -4.40 6.45 -0.15
N LEU A 92 -3.74 5.32 0.07
CA LEU A 92 -3.49 4.31 -0.97
C LEU A 92 -4.79 3.62 -1.41
N ASP A 93 -5.70 3.34 -0.48
CA ASP A 93 -6.99 2.73 -0.77
C ASP A 93 -7.83 3.66 -1.66
N ARG A 94 -7.85 4.96 -1.37
CA ARG A 94 -8.51 5.96 -2.21
C ARG A 94 -7.94 5.99 -3.64
N LEU A 95 -6.61 6.01 -3.79
CA LEU A 95 -5.97 5.97 -5.12
C LEU A 95 -6.32 4.68 -5.87
N THR A 96 -6.41 3.56 -5.16
CA THR A 96 -6.79 2.27 -5.73
C THR A 96 -8.22 2.31 -6.25
N GLN A 97 -9.16 2.86 -5.47
CA GLN A 97 -10.56 3.03 -5.88
C GLN A 97 -10.69 3.94 -7.11
N GLU A 98 -9.97 5.05 -7.14
CA GLU A 98 -9.94 5.97 -8.28
C GLU A 98 -9.44 5.28 -9.56
N ALA A 99 -8.36 4.49 -9.46
CA ALA A 99 -7.81 3.75 -10.60
C ALA A 99 -8.77 2.66 -11.12
N LEU A 100 -9.47 1.96 -10.22
CA LEU A 100 -10.45 0.94 -10.60
C LEU A 100 -11.66 1.54 -11.31
N GLN A 101 -12.12 2.73 -10.91
CA GLN A 101 -13.26 3.42 -11.55
C GLN A 101 -12.92 3.86 -12.97
N VAL A 102 -11.71 4.39 -13.21
CA VAL A 102 -11.25 4.78 -14.56
C VAL A 102 -11.25 3.58 -15.51
N ASN A 103 -10.80 2.42 -15.04
CA ASN A 103 -10.73 1.21 -15.87
C ASN A 103 -12.12 0.62 -16.22
N GLN A 104 -13.16 0.94 -15.46
CA GLN A 104 -14.52 0.43 -15.68
C GLN A 104 -15.39 1.33 -16.57
N GLY A 105 -14.90 2.54 -16.92
CA GLY A 105 -15.71 3.59 -17.56
C GLY A 105 -15.26 4.09 -18.93
N GLN A 106 -14.30 3.47 -19.61
CA GLN A 106 -13.79 4.00 -20.89
C GLN A 106 -14.27 3.20 -22.13
N PRO A 107 -15.30 3.66 -22.87
CA PRO A 107 -15.34 3.48 -24.31
C PRO A 107 -14.29 4.40 -24.92
N THR A 108 -13.32 3.84 -25.64
CA THR A 108 -12.31 4.61 -26.38
C THR A 108 -12.99 5.40 -27.50
N ALA A 109 -13.26 6.68 -27.25
CA ALA A 109 -13.82 7.62 -28.21
C ALA A 109 -12.84 8.04 -29.32
N SER A 110 -12.03 7.10 -29.85
CA SER A 110 -11.12 7.34 -30.98
C SER A 110 -11.30 6.38 -32.17
N ASP A 111 -12.25 5.44 -32.14
CA ASP A 111 -12.52 4.50 -33.26
C ASP A 111 -13.79 4.83 -34.07
N ALA A 112 -14.41 6.00 -33.85
CA ALA A 112 -15.61 6.46 -34.58
C ALA A 112 -15.34 7.66 -35.50
N ALA A 113 -14.17 7.68 -36.14
CA ALA A 113 -13.88 8.59 -37.25
C ALA A 113 -13.20 7.80 -38.38
N ALA A 114 -13.98 6.91 -38.98
CA ALA A 114 -13.80 6.39 -40.33
C ALA A 114 -14.72 7.17 -41.28
#